data_AF-A0A840E5S9-F1
#
_entry.id   AF-A0A840E5S9-F1
#
_cell.length_a   1.000
_cell.length_b   1.000
_cell.length_c   1.000
_cell.angle_alpha   90.00
_cell.angle_beta   90.00
_cell.angle_gamma   90.00
#
_symmetry.space_group_name_H-M   'P 1'
#
loop_
_entity.id
_entity.type
_entity.pdbx_description
1 polymer ?
#
loop_
_entity_poly.entity_id
_entity_poly.type
_entity_poly.pdbx_seq_one_letter_code
_entity_poly.pdbx_strand_id
1 'polypeptide(L)'
;MRYRALPNASFLGFTGTPIIKEEEELTRATFGDYVSVYDFNRAIEDEATLPLKYLNRGEKLQLDNPELDLEMAEVLEREDLDEDQRRKLASLFSKNYPILTAEPRLRAIARDLVWHFNERGYQGKAMFVALDKPTAVRMYDYVTEYWQEYLAGLEPGEKYDRVAATEVCVIVSPEQNEVKKFWDLGLNIEEHRAKMVRRNLEKEFKDPDHPFRLAIVCAMWITGFDAPSVSTIYLDKPIKGRTLMQTIARANRVYGDDKENGLIVDYGNVYQQLREAYAIYGEGGRGRGSNANQAEWGPVVDLAETEQELEQAIGDVRRYLKSLDFNLRDVLEASAMKRLAAIRRGADAVSRNETTRATFETMARTVFRKYQALFPEEGAKRHTRTFEAIEAVYKHLNQAVRSADVSSIILHLQQIVSESVSVTDSTFNDDDAGVDLTNLDFDALQAAFEQHKNKNTLVYNLQEAVDRQLRRMLTDNPLRLDFYERYQEIIASYNTGKDQASLDKVFSELTRLVGDLGEEQARYVREGLSNDEALAIFDLLREGKQLEGAYRSEVRGIAEDLLKTLKAEALSVDHWRKSHQVTAQVRTTIHDRLLYLSVELYSDIEVNQLSGAVYQHVFSRYGG
;
A
#
# COMPACT_ATOMS: atom_id res chain seq x y z
N MET A 1 -6.81 19.63 45.46
CA MET A 1 -5.39 19.75 45.89
C MET A 1 -4.40 20.06 44.77
N ARG A 2 -4.54 19.49 43.55
CA ARG A 2 -3.58 19.69 42.44
C ARG A 2 -3.27 21.15 42.05
N TYR A 3 -4.26 22.03 41.98
CA TYR A 3 -4.10 23.43 41.53
C TYR A 3 -3.35 24.36 42.48
N ARG A 4 -3.14 23.96 43.75
CA ARG A 4 -2.45 24.81 44.75
C ARG A 4 -0.93 24.63 44.74
N ALA A 5 -0.42 23.55 44.17
CA ALA A 5 1.02 23.25 44.16
C ALA A 5 1.77 23.95 43.02
N LEU A 6 1.09 24.26 41.90
CA LEU A 6 1.67 24.89 40.72
C LEU A 6 0.76 26.02 40.20
N PRO A 7 0.73 27.19 40.88
CA PRO A 7 -0.27 28.23 40.64
C PRO A 7 -0.15 28.93 39.27
N ASN A 8 1.02 28.88 38.62
CA ASN A 8 1.28 29.53 37.33
C ASN A 8 1.44 28.53 36.17
N ALA A 9 1.14 27.24 36.38
CA ALA A 9 1.26 26.24 35.32
C ALA A 9 0.05 26.28 34.37
N SER A 10 0.30 26.20 33.07
CA SER A 10 -0.72 25.91 32.06
C SER A 10 -0.91 24.40 31.94
N PHE A 11 -2.16 23.95 31.86
CA PHE A 11 -2.51 22.54 31.73
C PHE A 11 -3.13 22.29 30.36
N LEU A 12 -2.53 21.40 29.58
CA LEU A 12 -3.06 20.94 28.30
C LEU A 12 -3.32 19.44 28.38
N GLY A 13 -4.53 19.02 28.04
CA GLY A 13 -4.94 17.62 28.01
C GLY A 13 -5.19 17.16 26.57
N PHE A 14 -4.69 15.97 26.23
CA PHE A 14 -5.03 15.29 24.98
C PHE A 14 -5.92 14.10 25.29
N THR A 15 -7.00 13.92 24.54
CA THR A 15 -7.86 12.75 24.65
C THR A 15 -8.31 12.29 23.26
N GLY A 16 -8.13 11.01 22.97
CA GLY A 16 -8.63 10.38 21.73
C GLY A 16 -10.11 9.99 21.80
N THR A 17 -10.74 10.19 22.95
CA THR A 17 -12.15 9.85 23.24
C THR A 17 -12.60 10.85 24.30
N PRO A 18 -13.06 12.04 23.90
CA PRO A 18 -13.58 13.03 24.84
C PRO A 18 -14.70 12.39 25.68
N ILE A 19 -14.84 12.82 26.93
CA ILE A 19 -15.82 12.20 27.81
C ILE A 19 -17.24 12.54 27.31
N ILE A 20 -18.15 11.55 27.38
CA ILE A 20 -19.55 11.67 26.95
C ILE A 20 -20.22 12.84 27.70
N LYS A 21 -21.27 13.43 27.09
CA LYS A 21 -22.04 14.62 27.51
C LYS A 21 -22.22 14.85 29.03
N GLU A 22 -22.26 13.81 29.85
CA GLU A 22 -22.44 13.89 31.30
C GLU A 22 -21.16 14.30 32.08
N GLU A 23 -19.96 14.01 31.58
CA GLU A 23 -18.68 14.44 32.20
C GLU A 23 -17.89 15.45 31.33
N GLU A 24 -18.47 15.89 30.22
CA GLU A 24 -17.95 16.98 29.40
C GLU A 24 -17.79 18.27 30.23
N GLU A 25 -18.75 18.52 31.14
CA GLU A 25 -18.70 19.64 32.08
C GLU A 25 -17.52 19.54 33.06
N LEU A 26 -17.19 18.33 33.54
CA LEU A 26 -16.04 18.09 34.43
C LEU A 26 -14.71 18.29 33.71
N THR A 27 -14.60 17.83 32.46
CA THR A 27 -13.41 18.01 31.64
C THR A 27 -13.20 19.49 31.31
N ARG A 28 -14.27 20.20 30.89
CA ARG A 28 -14.23 21.65 30.65
C ARG A 28 -13.97 22.44 31.92
N ALA A 29 -14.53 22.05 33.05
CA ALA A 29 -14.24 22.67 34.34
C ALA A 29 -12.77 22.50 34.76
N THR A 30 -12.11 21.43 34.30
CA THR A 30 -10.71 21.09 34.63
C THR A 30 -9.69 21.70 33.67
N PHE A 31 -9.99 21.71 32.36
CA PHE A 31 -9.04 22.06 31.29
C PHE A 31 -9.48 23.24 30.40
N GLY A 32 -10.73 23.72 30.53
CA GLY A 32 -11.31 24.74 29.65
C GLY A 32 -11.89 24.16 28.35
N ASP A 33 -12.16 25.04 27.38
CA ASP A 33 -12.73 24.66 26.08
C ASP A 33 -11.73 23.91 25.20
N TYR A 34 -12.25 23.15 24.23
CA TYR A 34 -11.42 22.47 23.24
C TYR A 34 -10.67 23.49 22.36
N VAL A 35 -9.35 23.41 22.37
CA VAL A 35 -8.47 24.24 21.50
C VAL A 35 -8.53 23.76 20.05
N SER A 36 -8.62 22.45 19.83
CA SER A 36 -8.71 21.83 18.52
C SER A 36 -9.39 20.46 18.66
N VAL A 37 -10.14 20.06 17.63
CA VAL A 37 -10.75 18.74 17.51
C VAL A 37 -10.34 18.14 16.17
N TYR A 38 -9.76 16.95 16.22
CA TYR A 38 -9.44 16.12 15.07
C TYR A 38 -10.23 14.83 15.21
N ASP A 39 -11.39 14.77 14.54
CA ASP A 39 -12.34 13.68 14.69
C ASP A 39 -11.97 12.46 13.83
N PHE A 40 -12.71 11.37 14.07
CA PHE A 40 -12.48 10.09 13.44
C PHE A 40 -12.70 10.14 11.91
N ASN A 41 -13.68 10.94 11.44
CA ASN A 41 -13.99 11.04 10.02
C ASN A 41 -12.86 11.76 9.27
N ARG A 42 -12.39 12.88 9.82
CA ARG A 42 -11.27 13.62 9.25
C ARG A 42 -9.98 12.78 9.21
N ALA A 43 -9.75 11.94 10.22
CA ALA A 43 -8.62 11.03 10.22
C ALA A 43 -8.69 9.97 9.10
N ILE A 44 -9.88 9.57 8.68
CA ILE A 44 -10.06 8.68 7.53
C ILE A 44 -9.91 9.44 6.21
N GLU A 45 -10.49 10.64 6.10
CA GLU A 45 -10.38 11.51 4.92
C GLU A 45 -8.92 11.89 4.61
N ASP A 46 -8.13 12.17 5.66
CA ASP A 46 -6.71 12.48 5.55
C ASP A 46 -5.82 11.23 5.39
N GLU A 47 -6.42 10.03 5.28
CA GLU A 47 -5.74 8.73 5.22
C GLU A 47 -4.80 8.46 6.41
N ALA A 48 -4.97 9.18 7.53
CA ALA A 48 -4.21 8.98 8.76
C ALA A 48 -4.64 7.69 9.49
N THR A 49 -5.88 7.26 9.25
CA THR A 49 -6.42 5.97 9.69
C THR A 49 -7.24 5.31 8.60
N LEU A 50 -7.30 4.00 8.61
CA LEU A 50 -8.11 3.21 7.68
C LEU A 50 -9.59 3.20 8.12
N PRO A 51 -10.54 2.98 7.21
CA PRO A 51 -11.94 2.76 7.58
C PRO A 51 -12.09 1.47 8.40
N LEU A 52 -13.09 1.45 9.28
CA LEU A 52 -13.51 0.26 10.03
C LEU A 52 -14.68 -0.44 9.33
N LYS A 53 -14.63 -1.76 9.26
CA LYS A 53 -15.72 -2.62 8.79
C LYS A 53 -16.24 -3.48 9.92
N TYR A 54 -17.54 -3.60 10.01
CA TYR A 54 -18.21 -4.35 11.07
C TYR A 54 -18.93 -5.59 10.52
N LEU A 55 -18.75 -6.72 11.19
CA LEU A 55 -19.33 -8.02 10.86
C LEU A 55 -20.08 -8.58 12.08
N ASN A 56 -21.41 -8.57 12.05
CA ASN A 56 -22.23 -9.22 13.09
C ASN A 56 -22.25 -10.73 12.88
N ARG A 57 -21.59 -11.49 13.78
CA ARG A 57 -21.61 -12.96 13.76
C ARG A 57 -22.51 -13.57 14.82
N GLY A 58 -22.96 -12.78 15.80
CA GLY A 58 -23.95 -13.22 16.79
C GLY A 58 -25.22 -13.75 16.14
N GLU A 59 -25.80 -12.99 15.20
CA GLU A 59 -27.02 -13.38 14.47
C GLU A 59 -26.82 -14.65 13.62
N LYS A 60 -25.71 -14.73 12.88
CA LYS A 60 -25.38 -15.87 11.99
C LYS A 60 -25.24 -17.19 12.76
N LEU A 61 -24.65 -17.13 13.95
CA LEU A 61 -24.46 -18.28 14.81
C LEU A 61 -25.72 -18.61 15.64
N GLN A 62 -26.84 -17.91 15.42
CA GLN A 62 -28.07 -18.04 16.20
C GLN A 62 -27.80 -17.93 17.71
N LEU A 63 -26.84 -17.07 18.08
CA LEU A 63 -26.53 -16.77 19.46
C LEU A 63 -27.59 -15.79 19.95
N ASP A 64 -28.77 -16.33 20.28
CA ASP A 64 -29.93 -15.56 20.72
C ASP A 64 -29.58 -14.82 22.03
N ASN A 65 -29.41 -13.50 21.96
CA ASN A 65 -29.11 -12.69 23.13
C ASN A 65 -29.67 -11.25 23.00
N PRO A 66 -31.00 -11.10 22.86
CA PRO A 66 -31.65 -9.80 22.70
C PRO A 66 -31.55 -8.88 23.94
N GLU A 67 -31.12 -9.42 25.09
CA GLU A 67 -31.08 -8.73 26.40
C GLU A 67 -29.65 -8.47 26.92
N LEU A 68 -28.66 -8.27 26.04
CA LEU A 68 -27.42 -7.63 26.45
C LEU A 68 -27.72 -6.15 26.74
N ASP A 69 -28.33 -5.90 27.89
CA ASP A 69 -28.78 -4.57 28.32
C ASP A 69 -27.65 -3.54 28.22
N LEU A 70 -27.99 -2.36 27.72
CA LEU A 70 -27.16 -1.14 27.79
C LEU A 70 -26.63 -0.89 29.22
N GLU A 71 -27.37 -1.34 30.25
CA GLU A 71 -26.99 -1.29 31.67
C GLU A 71 -25.73 -2.13 31.97
N MET A 72 -25.58 -3.35 31.43
CA MET A 72 -24.38 -4.18 31.70
C MET A 72 -23.11 -3.54 31.16
N ALA A 73 -23.19 -2.93 29.97
CA ALA A 73 -22.07 -2.22 29.35
C ALA A 73 -21.75 -0.89 30.08
N GLU A 74 -22.74 -0.22 30.66
CA GLU A 74 -22.57 1.03 31.46
C GLU A 74 -21.75 0.81 32.72
N VAL A 75 -21.95 -0.34 33.35
CA VAL A 75 -21.32 -0.64 34.64
C VAL A 75 -19.92 -1.25 34.44
N LEU A 76 -19.65 -1.92 33.31
CA LEU A 76 -18.31 -2.41 32.94
C LEU A 76 -17.32 -1.28 32.58
N GLU A 77 -17.81 -0.08 32.24
CA GLU A 77 -16.97 1.08 31.93
C GLU A 77 -16.55 1.91 33.16
N ARG A 78 -17.24 1.76 34.30
CA ARG A 78 -16.94 2.55 35.51
C ARG A 78 -15.80 1.90 36.31
N GLU A 79 -14.62 2.51 36.28
CA GLU A 79 -13.45 2.05 37.06
C GLU A 79 -13.65 2.17 38.58
N ASP A 80 -14.57 3.04 39.04
CA ASP A 80 -14.89 3.29 40.47
C ASP A 80 -16.32 2.84 40.82
N LEU A 81 -16.54 1.54 41.02
CA LEU A 81 -17.83 1.01 41.50
C LEU A 81 -17.92 1.03 43.03
N ASP A 82 -19.00 1.59 43.57
CA ASP A 82 -19.36 1.46 44.98
C ASP A 82 -19.88 0.03 45.32
N GLU A 83 -20.04 -0.27 46.61
CA GLU A 83 -20.38 -1.60 47.09
C GLU A 83 -21.80 -2.06 46.69
N ASP A 84 -22.75 -1.13 46.51
CA ASP A 84 -24.12 -1.44 46.09
C ASP A 84 -24.22 -1.62 44.57
N GLN A 85 -23.43 -0.86 43.80
CA GLN A 85 -23.25 -1.07 42.37
C GLN A 85 -22.56 -2.40 42.08
N ARG A 86 -21.55 -2.80 42.89
CA ARG A 86 -20.93 -4.14 42.81
C ARG A 86 -21.94 -5.26 43.06
N ARG A 87 -22.88 -5.10 44.00
CA ARG A 87 -23.95 -6.08 44.25
C ARG A 87 -24.98 -6.15 43.13
N LYS A 88 -25.38 -5.00 42.58
CA LYS A 88 -26.30 -4.96 41.42
C LYS A 88 -25.65 -5.55 40.17
N LEU A 89 -24.36 -5.28 39.97
CA LEU A 89 -23.50 -5.90 38.95
C LEU A 89 -23.42 -7.40 39.15
N ALA A 90 -23.14 -7.89 40.36
CA ALA A 90 -23.11 -9.32 40.65
C ALA A 90 -24.46 -10.00 40.36
N SER A 91 -25.59 -9.32 40.62
CA SER A 91 -26.94 -9.84 40.35
C SER A 91 -27.27 -9.92 38.84
N LEU A 92 -26.98 -8.85 38.08
CA LEU A 92 -27.20 -8.81 36.63
C LEU A 92 -26.25 -9.76 35.88
N PHE A 93 -24.97 -9.71 36.23
CA PHE A 93 -23.96 -10.61 35.68
C PHE A 93 -24.31 -12.07 36.04
N SER A 94 -24.76 -12.38 37.25
CA SER A 94 -25.16 -13.74 37.63
C SER A 94 -26.30 -14.33 36.79
N LYS A 95 -27.17 -13.52 36.17
CA LYS A 95 -28.28 -14.02 35.34
C LYS A 95 -27.82 -14.38 33.92
N ASN A 96 -27.02 -13.51 33.30
CA ASN A 96 -26.61 -13.66 31.89
C ASN A 96 -25.23 -14.33 31.74
N TYR A 97 -24.40 -14.36 32.79
CA TYR A 97 -23.08 -15.00 32.78
C TYR A 97 -23.13 -16.48 32.42
N PRO A 98 -24.07 -17.31 32.94
CA PRO A 98 -24.17 -18.71 32.53
C PRO A 98 -24.45 -18.89 31.03
N ILE A 99 -25.18 -17.95 30.41
CA ILE A 99 -25.50 -17.96 28.98
C ILE A 99 -24.27 -17.54 28.16
N LEU A 100 -23.63 -16.43 28.55
CA LEU A 100 -22.46 -15.89 27.85
C LEU A 100 -21.24 -16.84 27.92
N THR A 101 -21.08 -17.54 29.05
CA THR A 101 -19.97 -18.47 29.29
C THR A 101 -20.33 -19.93 29.02
N ALA A 102 -21.53 -20.18 28.47
CA ALA A 102 -21.99 -21.51 28.10
C ALA A 102 -21.02 -22.17 27.12
N GLU A 103 -20.61 -23.41 27.42
CA GLU A 103 -19.67 -24.15 26.58
C GLU A 103 -20.12 -24.27 25.11
N PRO A 104 -21.39 -24.60 24.78
CA PRO A 104 -21.84 -24.67 23.39
C PRO A 104 -21.65 -23.35 22.63
N ARG A 105 -21.91 -22.21 23.29
CA ARG A 105 -21.72 -20.86 22.72
C ARG A 105 -20.25 -20.58 22.47
N LEU A 106 -19.40 -20.76 23.49
CA LEU A 106 -17.96 -20.50 23.39
C LEU A 106 -17.29 -21.40 22.35
N ARG A 107 -17.73 -22.66 22.23
CA ARG A 107 -17.24 -23.58 21.18
C ARG A 107 -17.66 -23.15 19.79
N ALA A 108 -18.90 -22.70 19.59
CA ALA A 108 -19.34 -22.16 18.31
C ALA A 108 -18.51 -20.94 17.89
N ILE A 109 -18.25 -20.02 18.84
CA ILE A 109 -17.41 -18.84 18.62
C ILE A 109 -15.97 -19.26 18.29
N ALA A 110 -15.38 -20.19 19.05
CA ALA A 110 -14.01 -20.63 18.83
C ALA A 110 -13.84 -21.28 17.45
N ARG A 111 -14.77 -22.15 17.04
CA ARG A 111 -14.75 -22.79 15.72
C ARG A 111 -14.82 -21.77 14.59
N ASP A 112 -15.74 -20.82 14.70
CA ASP A 112 -15.94 -19.78 13.71
C ASP A 112 -14.76 -18.79 13.66
N LEU A 113 -14.19 -18.44 14.81
CA LEU A 113 -13.00 -17.61 14.93
C LEU A 113 -11.82 -18.24 14.19
N VAL A 114 -11.53 -19.52 14.46
CA VAL A 114 -10.41 -20.24 13.81
C VAL A 114 -10.59 -20.27 12.29
N TRP A 115 -11.79 -20.61 11.82
CA TRP A 115 -12.10 -20.61 10.40
C TRP A 115 -11.89 -19.21 9.80
N HIS A 116 -12.53 -18.18 10.36
CA HIS A 116 -12.45 -16.81 9.83
C HIS A 116 -11.05 -16.23 9.90
N PHE A 117 -10.29 -16.50 10.97
CA PHE A 117 -8.93 -16.00 11.11
C PHE A 117 -8.05 -16.48 9.95
N ASN A 118 -8.21 -17.75 9.57
CA ASN A 118 -7.39 -18.37 8.54
C ASN A 118 -7.91 -18.12 7.12
N GLU A 119 -9.20 -17.83 6.96
CA GLU A 119 -9.82 -17.55 5.67
C GLU A 119 -10.01 -16.06 5.36
N ARG A 120 -9.84 -15.11 6.29
CA ARG A 120 -10.03 -13.69 5.96
C ARG A 120 -9.04 -13.18 4.91
N GLY A 121 -9.39 -12.10 4.23
CA GLY A 121 -8.59 -11.48 3.16
C GLY A 121 -7.17 -11.10 3.61
N TYR A 122 -7.03 -9.94 4.25
CA TYR A 122 -5.74 -9.50 4.78
C TYR A 122 -5.33 -10.32 6.00
N GLN A 123 -4.13 -10.90 5.93
CA GLN A 123 -3.59 -11.87 6.89
C GLN A 123 -2.75 -11.21 7.99
N GLY A 124 -3.21 -10.06 8.48
CA GLY A 124 -2.61 -9.38 9.63
C GLY A 124 -2.81 -10.11 10.96
N LYS A 125 -2.36 -9.48 12.05
CA LYS A 125 -2.58 -9.97 13.41
C LYS A 125 -4.00 -9.67 13.88
N ALA A 126 -4.47 -10.42 14.87
CA ALA A 126 -5.79 -10.19 15.45
C ALA A 126 -5.82 -10.33 16.96
N MET A 127 -6.82 -9.70 17.57
CA MET A 127 -7.09 -9.83 19.00
C MET A 127 -8.51 -10.34 19.21
N PHE A 128 -8.69 -11.25 20.17
CA PHE A 128 -9.99 -11.67 20.68
C PHE A 128 -10.21 -11.08 22.06
N VAL A 129 -11.27 -10.30 22.23
CA VAL A 129 -11.62 -9.64 23.49
C VAL A 129 -12.66 -10.51 24.22
N ALA A 130 -12.16 -11.31 25.15
CA ALA A 130 -12.93 -12.21 25.98
C ALA A 130 -13.69 -11.46 27.09
N LEU A 131 -14.80 -12.07 27.53
CA LEU A 131 -15.64 -11.55 28.60
C LEU A 131 -14.87 -11.31 29.91
N ASP A 132 -14.12 -12.32 30.36
CA ASP A 132 -13.33 -12.31 31.59
C ASP A 132 -12.09 -13.22 31.49
N LYS A 133 -11.28 -13.30 32.56
CA LYS A 133 -10.03 -14.08 32.56
C LYS A 133 -10.27 -15.60 32.44
N PRO A 134 -11.23 -16.22 33.16
CA PRO A 134 -11.58 -17.63 32.94
C PRO A 134 -12.01 -17.92 31.51
N THR A 135 -12.84 -17.07 30.92
CA THR A 135 -13.30 -17.19 29.53
C THR A 135 -12.14 -17.05 28.56
N ALA A 136 -11.17 -16.17 28.82
CA ALA A 136 -9.97 -16.05 28.00
C ALA A 136 -9.16 -17.36 27.95
N VAL A 137 -8.91 -18.01 29.09
CA VAL A 137 -8.19 -19.30 29.13
C VAL A 137 -9.03 -20.40 28.49
N ARG A 138 -10.33 -20.47 28.79
CA ARG A 138 -11.23 -21.45 28.17
C ARG A 138 -11.31 -21.30 26.64
N MET A 139 -11.36 -20.06 26.15
CA MET A 139 -11.33 -19.77 24.72
C MET A 139 -10.01 -20.17 24.10
N TYR A 140 -8.88 -20.04 24.81
CA TYR A 140 -7.60 -20.56 24.34
C TYR A 140 -7.65 -22.07 24.13
N ASP A 141 -8.21 -22.81 25.09
CA ASP A 141 -8.33 -24.26 24.99
C ASP A 141 -9.18 -24.66 23.78
N TYR A 142 -10.37 -24.06 23.61
CA TYR A 142 -11.25 -24.34 22.48
C TYR A 142 -10.68 -23.88 21.14
N VAL A 143 -10.05 -22.71 21.08
CA VAL A 143 -9.38 -22.22 19.87
C VAL A 143 -8.26 -23.18 19.49
N THR A 144 -7.47 -23.65 20.46
CA THR A 144 -6.38 -24.61 20.20
C THR A 144 -6.93 -25.94 19.66
N GLU A 145 -8.01 -26.46 20.24
CA GLU A 145 -8.70 -27.66 19.75
C GLU A 145 -9.15 -27.51 18.29
N TYR A 146 -9.91 -26.45 17.99
CA TYR A 146 -10.40 -26.21 16.63
C TYR A 146 -9.29 -25.80 15.65
N TRP A 147 -8.18 -25.24 16.13
CA TRP A 147 -6.99 -24.98 15.30
C TRP A 147 -6.41 -26.28 14.75
N GLN A 148 -6.33 -27.32 15.59
CA GLN A 148 -5.85 -28.64 15.17
C GLN A 148 -6.84 -29.31 14.20
N GLU A 149 -8.16 -29.21 14.46
CA GLU A 149 -9.18 -29.69 13.52
C GLU A 149 -9.05 -29.01 12.15
N TYR A 150 -8.88 -27.69 12.14
CA TYR A 150 -8.71 -26.91 10.92
C TYR A 150 -7.42 -27.29 10.17
N LEU A 151 -6.30 -27.43 10.89
CA LEU A 151 -5.02 -27.82 10.31
C LEU A 151 -5.07 -29.22 9.69
N ALA A 152 -5.77 -30.17 10.34
CA ALA A 152 -5.96 -31.53 9.81
C ALA A 152 -6.79 -31.57 8.52
N GLY A 153 -7.60 -30.55 8.25
CA GLY A 153 -8.36 -30.40 7.01
C GLY A 153 -7.62 -29.69 5.86
N LEU A 154 -6.36 -29.28 6.07
CA LEU A 154 -5.56 -28.59 5.05
C LEU A 154 -4.57 -29.53 4.36
N GLU A 155 -4.45 -29.36 3.05
CA GLU A 155 -3.38 -29.97 2.26
C GLU A 155 -2.04 -29.24 2.48
N PRO A 156 -0.90 -29.95 2.37
CA PRO A 156 0.43 -29.32 2.48
C PRO A 156 0.63 -28.19 1.46
N GLY A 157 1.17 -27.05 1.91
CA GLY A 157 1.44 -25.88 1.10
C GLY A 157 1.60 -24.62 1.95
N GLU A 158 1.75 -23.45 1.30
CA GLU A 158 2.02 -22.17 1.99
C GLU A 158 0.99 -21.84 3.07
N LYS A 159 -0.29 -22.15 2.82
CA LYS A 159 -1.37 -21.95 3.80
C LYS A 159 -1.21 -22.86 5.01
N TYR A 160 -0.87 -24.13 4.80
CA TYR A 160 -0.61 -25.09 5.88
C TYR A 160 0.55 -24.61 6.75
N ASP A 161 1.67 -24.23 6.14
CA ASP A 161 2.87 -23.78 6.86
C ASP A 161 2.57 -22.56 7.73
N ARG A 162 1.84 -21.58 7.18
CA ARG A 162 1.43 -20.38 7.91
C ARG A 162 0.49 -20.69 9.07
N VAL A 163 -0.49 -21.56 8.88
CA VAL A 163 -1.46 -21.95 9.92
C VAL A 163 -0.77 -22.73 11.02
N ALA A 164 0.14 -23.65 10.66
CA ALA A 164 0.94 -24.44 11.58
C ALA A 164 1.92 -23.59 12.40
N ALA A 165 2.51 -22.57 11.78
CA ALA A 165 3.43 -21.64 12.46
C ALA A 165 2.70 -20.62 13.36
N THR A 166 1.39 -20.43 13.21
CA THR A 166 0.66 -19.40 13.95
C THR A 166 0.56 -19.75 15.44
N GLU A 167 1.08 -18.88 16.29
CA GLU A 167 0.97 -18.96 17.74
C GLU A 167 -0.19 -18.10 18.26
N VAL A 168 -0.94 -18.68 19.20
CA VAL A 168 -2.01 -18.03 19.97
C VAL A 168 -1.52 -17.86 21.42
N CYS A 169 -1.71 -16.70 22.03
CA CYS A 169 -1.39 -16.48 23.45
C CYS A 169 -2.50 -15.75 24.20
N VAL A 170 -2.62 -16.03 25.50
CA VAL A 170 -3.53 -15.35 26.44
C VAL A 170 -2.78 -14.23 27.16
N ILE A 171 -3.34 -13.01 27.15
CA ILE A 171 -2.80 -11.82 27.81
C ILE A 171 -3.83 -11.27 28.79
N VAL A 172 -3.63 -11.53 30.07
CA VAL A 172 -4.54 -11.11 31.15
C VAL A 172 -3.77 -10.60 32.35
N SER A 173 -4.34 -9.68 33.13
CA SER A 173 -3.68 -9.12 34.32
C SER A 173 -3.59 -10.15 35.46
N PRO A 174 -2.55 -10.11 36.32
CA PRO A 174 -2.43 -11.00 37.49
C PRO A 174 -3.53 -10.74 38.53
N GLU A 175 -3.90 -11.77 39.29
CA GLU A 175 -4.85 -11.70 40.41
C GLU A 175 -4.39 -12.59 41.58
N GLN A 176 -4.72 -12.19 42.81
CA GLN A 176 -4.40 -13.01 44.00
C GLN A 176 -5.16 -14.35 43.96
N ASN A 177 -4.47 -15.43 44.33
CA ASN A 177 -5.03 -16.80 44.39
C ASN A 177 -5.60 -17.33 43.05
N GLU A 178 -5.18 -16.77 41.92
CA GLU A 178 -5.71 -17.14 40.61
C GLU A 178 -5.43 -18.60 40.24
N VAL A 179 -4.28 -19.15 40.61
CA VAL A 179 -3.92 -20.55 40.29
C VAL A 179 -4.99 -21.51 40.81
N LYS A 180 -5.30 -21.43 42.10
CA LYS A 180 -6.33 -22.27 42.73
C LYS A 180 -7.70 -22.05 42.08
N LYS A 181 -8.10 -20.79 41.88
CA LYS A 181 -9.37 -20.41 41.24
C LYS A 181 -9.54 -21.03 39.85
N PHE A 182 -8.48 -21.04 39.04
CA PHE A 182 -8.53 -21.61 37.69
C PHE A 182 -8.54 -23.13 37.72
N TRP A 183 -7.74 -23.76 38.61
CA TRP A 183 -7.78 -25.21 38.82
C TRP A 183 -9.17 -25.71 39.24
N ASP A 184 -9.84 -25.00 40.15
CA ASP A 184 -11.22 -25.31 40.58
C ASP A 184 -12.24 -25.21 39.43
N LEU A 185 -11.92 -24.43 38.38
CA LEU A 185 -12.72 -24.28 37.16
C LEU A 185 -12.28 -25.22 36.02
N GLY A 186 -11.31 -26.11 36.26
CA GLY A 186 -10.74 -27.01 35.26
C GLY A 186 -9.83 -26.33 34.23
N LEU A 187 -9.23 -25.19 34.58
CA LEU A 187 -8.41 -24.36 33.69
C LEU A 187 -6.97 -24.24 34.19
N ASN A 188 -6.00 -24.09 33.28
CA ASN A 188 -4.58 -23.93 33.62
C ASN A 188 -4.07 -22.53 33.26
N ILE A 189 -4.03 -21.62 34.24
CA ILE A 189 -3.46 -20.27 34.06
C ILE A 189 -1.93 -20.23 34.18
N GLU A 190 -1.31 -21.23 34.82
CA GLU A 190 0.11 -21.22 35.16
C GLU A 190 1.01 -21.19 33.92
N GLU A 191 0.64 -21.94 32.88
CA GLU A 191 1.38 -21.96 31.61
C GLU A 191 1.36 -20.60 30.91
N HIS A 192 0.21 -19.94 30.88
CA HIS A 192 0.07 -18.61 30.32
C HIS A 192 0.88 -17.57 31.12
N ARG A 193 0.88 -17.68 32.45
CA ARG A 193 1.70 -16.84 33.33
C ARG A 193 3.18 -17.03 33.09
N ALA A 194 3.64 -18.27 32.98
CA ALA A 194 5.03 -18.57 32.69
C ALA A 194 5.47 -17.96 31.35
N LYS A 195 4.64 -18.01 30.31
CA LYS A 195 4.90 -17.33 29.02
C LYS A 195 4.98 -15.81 29.19
N MET A 196 3.99 -15.18 29.84
CA MET A 196 3.96 -13.73 30.07
C MET A 196 5.16 -13.20 30.89
N VAL A 197 5.69 -13.99 31.81
CA VAL A 197 6.84 -13.59 32.65
C VAL A 197 8.17 -13.82 31.94
N ARG A 198 8.31 -14.91 31.17
CA ARG A 198 9.58 -15.28 30.53
C ARG A 198 9.82 -14.59 29.19
N ARG A 199 8.76 -14.25 28.46
CA ARG A 199 8.83 -13.68 27.10
C ARG A 199 8.32 -12.24 27.10
N ASN A 200 8.81 -11.46 26.14
CA ASN A 200 8.27 -10.12 25.89
C ASN A 200 7.16 -10.21 24.84
N LEU A 201 5.99 -10.71 25.26
CA LEU A 201 4.84 -10.93 24.36
C LEU A 201 4.37 -9.63 23.69
N GLU A 202 4.57 -8.47 24.32
CA GLU A 202 4.24 -7.18 23.71
C GLU A 202 5.11 -6.90 22.48
N LYS A 203 6.44 -7.08 22.61
CA LYS A 203 7.38 -6.90 21.51
C LYS A 203 7.16 -7.94 20.40
N GLU A 204 6.97 -9.20 20.77
CA GLU A 204 6.71 -10.30 19.85
C GLU A 204 5.39 -10.10 19.08
N PHE A 205 4.35 -9.58 19.73
CA PHE A 205 3.10 -9.30 19.03
C PHE A 205 3.21 -8.08 18.12
N LYS A 206 4.01 -7.06 18.43
CA LYS A 206 4.23 -5.92 17.53
C LYS A 206 5.02 -6.28 16.27
N ASP A 207 5.90 -7.26 16.35
CA ASP A 207 6.70 -7.75 15.22
C ASP A 207 5.82 -8.46 14.17
N PRO A 208 5.64 -7.91 12.96
CA PRO A 208 4.74 -8.45 11.94
C PRO A 208 5.07 -9.88 11.50
N ASP A 209 6.37 -10.23 11.48
CA ASP A 209 6.86 -11.52 10.98
C ASP A 209 6.85 -12.61 12.07
N HIS A 210 6.63 -12.22 13.32
CA HIS A 210 6.64 -13.14 14.43
C HIS A 210 5.40 -14.07 14.41
N PRO A 211 5.55 -15.38 14.70
CA PRO A 211 4.47 -16.38 14.63
C PRO A 211 3.27 -16.07 15.55
N PHE A 212 3.46 -15.33 16.63
CA PHE A 212 2.39 -14.86 17.51
C PHE A 212 1.45 -13.87 16.80
N ARG A 213 0.35 -14.38 16.23
CA ARG A 213 -0.59 -13.62 15.38
C ARG A 213 -1.99 -13.48 15.95
N LEU A 214 -2.37 -14.24 16.99
CA LEU A 214 -3.66 -14.12 17.65
C LEU A 214 -3.51 -13.97 19.17
N ALA A 215 -3.89 -12.81 19.71
CA ALA A 215 -3.89 -12.55 21.14
C ALA A 215 -5.30 -12.64 21.73
N ILE A 216 -5.49 -13.46 22.77
CA ILE A 216 -6.73 -13.54 23.53
C ILE A 216 -6.56 -12.65 24.76
N VAL A 217 -7.36 -11.58 24.85
CA VAL A 217 -7.24 -10.53 25.86
C VAL A 217 -8.55 -10.33 26.61
N CYS A 218 -8.49 -9.67 27.78
CA CYS A 218 -9.69 -9.34 28.58
C CYS A 218 -9.78 -7.85 28.95
N ALA A 219 -8.69 -7.27 29.43
CA ALA A 219 -8.60 -5.86 29.83
C ALA A 219 -7.26 -5.26 29.41
N MET A 220 -6.19 -6.07 29.47
CA MET A 220 -4.90 -5.73 28.90
C MET A 220 -5.01 -5.55 27.38
N TRP A 221 -4.22 -4.63 26.85
CA TRP A 221 -4.11 -4.30 25.41
C TRP A 221 -5.36 -3.72 24.75
N ILE A 222 -6.46 -3.56 25.48
CA ILE A 222 -7.61 -2.77 25.03
C ILE A 222 -7.24 -1.28 24.99
N THR A 223 -6.49 -0.82 25.99
CA THR A 223 -6.00 0.56 26.11
C THR A 223 -4.47 0.60 26.10
N GLY A 224 -3.90 1.67 25.52
CA GLY A 224 -2.45 1.95 25.55
C GLY A 224 -1.55 1.04 24.69
N PHE A 225 -2.04 -0.10 24.20
CA PHE A 225 -1.31 -0.97 23.28
C PHE A 225 -1.55 -0.55 21.83
N ASP A 226 -0.50 -0.57 21.02
CA ASP A 226 -0.56 -0.17 19.60
C ASP A 226 0.32 -1.11 18.77
N ALA A 227 -0.30 -1.75 17.78
CA ALA A 227 0.35 -2.66 16.85
C ALA A 227 -0.30 -2.48 15.46
N PRO A 228 0.32 -1.70 14.55
CA PRO A 228 -0.28 -1.38 13.25
C PRO A 228 -0.64 -2.61 12.40
N SER A 229 0.08 -3.73 12.59
CA SER A 229 -0.18 -5.01 11.93
C SER A 229 -1.49 -5.69 12.36
N VAL A 230 -2.15 -5.21 13.44
CA VAL A 230 -3.48 -5.70 13.86
C VAL A 230 -4.52 -5.22 12.86
N SER A 231 -5.16 -6.19 12.19
CA SER A 231 -6.19 -5.94 11.19
C SER A 231 -7.58 -6.36 11.63
N THR A 232 -7.69 -7.20 12.66
CA THR A 232 -8.98 -7.76 13.07
C THR A 232 -9.14 -7.78 14.58
N ILE A 233 -10.28 -7.30 15.06
CA ILE A 233 -10.68 -7.41 16.46
C ILE A 233 -11.94 -8.27 16.52
N TYR A 234 -11.87 -9.37 17.26
CA TYR A 234 -13.02 -10.21 17.58
C TYR A 234 -13.55 -9.81 18.96
N LEU A 235 -14.84 -9.47 19.03
CA LEU A 235 -15.49 -9.00 20.25
C LEU A 235 -16.46 -10.07 20.75
N ASP A 236 -16.23 -10.55 21.98
CA ASP A 236 -17.21 -11.37 22.72
C ASP A 236 -17.67 -10.65 24.01
N LYS A 237 -16.89 -9.67 24.46
CA LYS A 237 -17.19 -8.84 25.62
C LYS A 237 -18.18 -7.73 25.25
N PRO A 238 -19.31 -7.57 25.97
CA PRO A 238 -20.18 -6.42 25.81
C PRO A 238 -19.46 -5.17 26.33
N ILE A 239 -19.04 -4.30 25.42
CA ILE A 239 -18.34 -3.04 25.69
C ILE A 239 -19.04 -1.91 24.95
N LYS A 240 -18.98 -0.69 25.48
CA LYS A 240 -19.56 0.50 24.84
C LYS A 240 -18.65 1.71 24.95
N GLY A 241 -19.15 2.88 24.55
CA GLY A 241 -18.55 4.18 24.86
C GLY A 241 -17.08 4.30 24.48
N ARG A 242 -16.29 4.85 25.40
CA ARG A 242 -14.86 5.10 25.22
C ARG A 242 -14.09 3.79 25.06
N THR A 243 -14.46 2.77 25.82
CA THR A 243 -13.75 1.48 25.82
C THR A 243 -13.91 0.79 24.46
N LEU A 244 -15.13 0.77 23.92
CA LEU A 244 -15.42 0.23 22.59
C LEU A 244 -14.63 0.97 21.52
N MET A 245 -14.67 2.30 21.50
CA MET A 245 -13.96 3.11 20.50
C MET A 245 -12.43 2.88 20.57
N GLN A 246 -11.85 2.80 21.76
CA GLN A 246 -10.42 2.50 21.94
C GLN A 246 -10.04 1.09 21.51
N THR A 247 -10.96 0.13 21.68
CA THR A 247 -10.76 -1.27 21.28
C THR A 247 -10.76 -1.40 19.76
N ILE A 248 -11.78 -0.84 19.09
CA ILE A 248 -11.93 -0.97 17.63
C ILE A 248 -10.87 -0.18 16.87
N ALA A 249 -10.42 0.96 17.40
CA ALA A 249 -9.34 1.77 16.82
C ALA A 249 -7.98 1.04 16.79
N ARG A 250 -7.86 -0.16 17.38
CA ARG A 250 -6.65 -0.98 17.22
C ARG A 250 -6.55 -1.61 15.85
N ALA A 251 -7.67 -1.86 15.17
CA ALA A 251 -7.67 -2.44 13.84
C ALA A 251 -7.40 -1.42 12.73
N ASN A 252 -7.64 -0.13 12.96
CA ASN A 252 -7.72 0.89 11.92
C ASN A 252 -6.43 1.68 11.66
N ARG A 253 -5.30 1.26 12.24
CA ARG A 253 -3.99 1.85 11.95
C ARG A 253 -3.56 1.54 10.51
N VAL A 254 -2.98 2.51 9.82
CA VAL A 254 -2.36 2.33 8.50
C VAL A 254 -1.13 1.43 8.65
N TYR A 255 -1.00 0.41 7.79
CA TYR A 255 0.13 -0.50 7.81
C TYR A 255 0.27 -1.27 6.49
N GLY A 256 1.35 -1.02 5.75
CA GLY A 256 1.60 -1.63 4.44
C GLY A 256 0.58 -1.21 3.37
N ASP A 257 0.85 -1.59 2.12
CA ASP A 257 -0.02 -1.23 0.98
C ASP A 257 -1.24 -2.16 0.86
N ASP A 258 -1.18 -3.36 1.44
CA ASP A 258 -2.21 -4.39 1.32
C ASP A 258 -3.34 -4.26 2.36
N LYS A 259 -3.14 -3.48 3.44
CA LYS A 259 -4.14 -3.32 4.50
C LYS A 259 -5.04 -2.13 4.19
N GLU A 260 -6.28 -2.42 3.83
CA GLU A 260 -7.22 -1.40 3.36
C GLU A 260 -8.27 -0.98 4.39
N ASN A 261 -8.48 -1.79 5.43
CA ASN A 261 -9.45 -1.54 6.49
C ASN A 261 -9.08 -2.28 7.79
N GLY A 262 -9.70 -1.87 8.89
CA GLY A 262 -9.75 -2.66 10.12
C GLY A 262 -11.08 -3.39 10.24
N LEU A 263 -11.05 -4.68 10.55
CA LEU A 263 -12.24 -5.53 10.63
C LEU A 263 -12.64 -5.79 12.09
N ILE A 264 -13.90 -5.51 12.42
CA ILE A 264 -14.52 -5.79 13.72
C ILE A 264 -15.50 -6.95 13.55
N VAL A 265 -15.21 -8.09 14.18
CA VAL A 265 -16.06 -9.28 14.15
C VAL A 265 -16.73 -9.40 15.50
N ASP A 266 -18.06 -9.31 15.53
CA ASP A 266 -18.80 -9.22 16.78
C ASP A 266 -19.65 -10.47 17.07
N TYR A 267 -19.35 -11.11 18.19
CA TYR A 267 -20.11 -12.21 18.79
C TYR A 267 -20.91 -11.77 20.03
N GLY A 268 -20.63 -10.57 20.54
CA GLY A 268 -21.24 -9.96 21.72
C GLY A 268 -22.42 -9.03 21.39
N ASN A 269 -22.81 -8.89 20.12
CA ASN A 269 -23.93 -8.07 19.66
C ASN A 269 -23.87 -6.60 20.17
N VAL A 270 -22.69 -5.99 20.09
CA VAL A 270 -22.40 -4.60 20.46
C VAL A 270 -22.77 -3.59 19.37
N TYR A 271 -23.57 -4.00 18.38
CA TYR A 271 -23.94 -3.20 17.21
C TYR A 271 -24.51 -1.81 17.57
N GLN A 272 -25.48 -1.78 18.49
CA GLN A 272 -26.14 -0.54 18.88
C GLN A 272 -25.17 0.41 19.59
N GLN A 273 -24.35 -0.15 20.48
CA GLN A 273 -23.32 0.55 21.23
C GLN A 273 -22.25 1.13 20.30
N LEU A 274 -21.92 0.41 19.21
CA LEU A 274 -21.02 0.90 18.17
C LEU A 274 -21.63 2.10 17.44
N ARG A 275 -22.90 2.01 17.03
CA ARG A 275 -23.59 3.14 16.36
C ARG A 275 -23.66 4.37 17.25
N GLU A 276 -23.97 4.20 18.53
CA GLU A 276 -24.01 5.28 19.52
C GLU A 276 -22.63 5.92 19.71
N ALA A 277 -21.58 5.11 19.85
CA ALA A 277 -20.22 5.62 19.96
C ALA A 277 -19.81 6.41 18.70
N TYR A 278 -20.14 5.93 17.51
CA TYR A 278 -19.87 6.64 16.26
C TYR A 278 -20.63 7.97 16.17
N ALA A 279 -21.88 8.04 16.61
CA ALA A 279 -22.63 9.29 16.63
C ALA A 279 -22.00 10.35 17.55
N ILE A 280 -21.33 9.92 18.63
CA ILE A 280 -20.67 10.82 19.59
C ILE A 280 -19.27 11.24 19.11
N TYR A 281 -18.53 10.32 18.49
CA TYR A 281 -17.10 10.50 18.16
C TYR A 281 -16.80 10.77 16.68
N GLY A 282 -17.74 10.48 15.78
CA GLY A 282 -17.59 10.64 14.33
C GLY A 282 -17.88 12.05 13.83
N GLU A 283 -18.87 12.74 14.40
CA GLU A 283 -19.17 14.14 14.05
C GLU A 283 -18.57 15.07 15.10
N GLY A 284 -17.43 15.69 14.78
CA GLY A 284 -16.81 16.72 15.60
C GLY A 284 -17.74 17.92 15.78
N GLY A 285 -18.51 17.94 16.87
CA GLY A 285 -19.02 19.11 17.59
C GLY A 285 -19.33 20.40 16.80
N ARG A 286 -20.01 20.33 15.64
CA ARG A 286 -20.63 21.53 15.04
C ARG A 286 -22.07 21.66 15.55
N GLY A 287 -22.26 22.61 16.46
CA GLY A 287 -23.57 22.94 17.00
C GLY A 287 -24.56 23.42 15.93
N ARG A 288 -25.84 23.12 16.20
CA ARG A 288 -27.09 23.59 15.57
C ARG A 288 -27.40 23.11 14.16
N GLY A 289 -28.44 22.28 14.09
CA GLY A 289 -29.29 22.13 12.91
C GLY A 289 -30.03 20.81 12.92
N SER A 290 -31.18 20.74 13.61
CA SER A 290 -32.17 19.71 13.32
C SER A 290 -32.53 19.79 11.83
N ASN A 291 -32.25 18.72 11.08
CA ASN A 291 -32.46 18.50 9.64
C ASN A 291 -31.16 18.38 8.80
N ALA A 292 -30.22 17.56 9.25
CA ALA A 292 -29.46 16.76 8.29
C ALA A 292 -30.18 15.42 8.19
N ASN A 293 -30.52 15.01 6.96
CA ASN A 293 -30.91 13.64 6.65
C ASN A 293 -30.00 12.69 7.44
N GLN A 294 -30.58 11.63 8.00
CA GLN A 294 -29.86 10.45 8.47
C GLN A 294 -28.91 10.00 7.36
N ALA A 295 -27.71 10.56 7.32
CA ALA A 295 -26.66 10.09 6.45
C ALA A 295 -26.34 8.69 6.96
N GLU A 296 -26.39 7.74 6.04
CA GLU A 296 -26.01 6.33 6.16
C GLU A 296 -24.53 6.22 6.58
N TRP A 297 -24.22 6.63 7.80
CA TRP A 297 -22.88 6.56 8.36
C TRP A 297 -22.94 5.78 9.67
N GLY A 298 -22.81 4.47 9.52
CA GLY A 298 -22.16 3.61 10.50
C GLY A 298 -21.02 2.86 9.79
N PRO A 299 -19.99 2.36 10.49
CA PRO A 299 -18.95 1.46 9.95
C PRO A 299 -19.50 0.07 9.55
N VAL A 300 -20.81 0.00 9.40
CA VAL A 300 -21.60 -1.17 9.09
C VAL A 300 -21.87 -1.04 7.62
N VAL A 301 -20.93 -1.52 6.81
CA VAL A 301 -21.30 -1.83 5.44
C VAL A 301 -22.18 -3.07 5.59
N ASP A 302 -23.48 -2.93 5.32
CA ASP A 302 -24.37 -4.08 5.25
C ASP A 302 -23.71 -5.07 4.27
N LEU A 303 -23.50 -6.30 4.70
CA LEU A 303 -22.86 -7.31 3.84
C LEU A 303 -23.66 -7.51 2.55
N ALA A 304 -25.00 -7.35 2.62
CA ALA A 304 -25.86 -7.41 1.46
C ALA A 304 -25.62 -6.24 0.50
N GLU A 305 -25.46 -5.03 1.05
CA GLU A 305 -25.10 -3.85 0.25
C GLU A 305 -23.70 -3.98 -0.34
N THR A 306 -22.73 -4.42 0.46
CA THR A 306 -21.35 -4.66 0.00
C THR A 306 -21.31 -5.73 -1.10
N GLU A 307 -22.10 -6.79 -0.97
CA GLU A 307 -22.24 -7.85 -1.99
C GLU A 307 -22.81 -7.27 -3.29
N GLN A 308 -23.85 -6.43 -3.19
CA GLN A 308 -24.41 -5.73 -4.34
C GLN A 308 -23.40 -4.77 -4.98
N GLU A 309 -22.64 -4.02 -4.19
CA GLU A 309 -21.58 -3.15 -4.69
C GLU A 309 -20.44 -3.92 -5.35
N LEU A 310 -20.06 -5.09 -4.82
CA LEU A 310 -19.07 -5.97 -5.43
C LEU A 310 -19.61 -6.51 -6.77
N GLU A 311 -20.85 -6.95 -6.81
CA GLU A 311 -21.50 -7.41 -8.04
C GLU A 311 -21.55 -6.29 -9.08
N GLN A 312 -21.89 -5.06 -8.67
CA GLN A 312 -21.88 -3.89 -9.53
C GLN A 312 -20.48 -3.57 -10.04
N ALA A 313 -19.46 -3.53 -9.18
CA ALA A 313 -18.08 -3.26 -9.59
C ALA A 313 -17.54 -4.31 -10.57
N ILE A 314 -17.87 -5.59 -10.34
CA ILE A 314 -17.58 -6.68 -11.28
C ILE A 314 -18.34 -6.48 -12.59
N GLY A 315 -19.61 -6.09 -12.52
CA GLY A 315 -20.43 -5.76 -13.68
C GLY A 315 -19.85 -4.62 -14.52
N ASP A 316 -19.32 -3.59 -13.86
CA ASP A 316 -18.67 -2.45 -14.50
C ASP A 316 -17.40 -2.88 -15.24
N VAL A 317 -16.54 -3.68 -14.60
CA VAL A 317 -15.34 -4.22 -15.24
C VAL A 317 -15.73 -5.06 -16.47
N ARG A 318 -16.76 -5.90 -16.37
CA ARG A 318 -17.24 -6.72 -17.50
C ARG A 318 -17.75 -5.88 -18.66
N ARG A 319 -18.53 -4.83 -18.37
CA ARG A 319 -19.03 -3.90 -19.39
C ARG A 319 -17.89 -3.14 -20.05
N TYR A 320 -16.93 -2.70 -19.25
CA TYR A 320 -15.75 -1.98 -19.73
C TYR A 320 -14.89 -2.84 -20.65
N LEU A 321 -14.51 -4.05 -20.22
CA LEU A 321 -13.78 -5.00 -21.05
C LEU A 321 -14.52 -5.32 -22.36
N LYS A 322 -15.85 -5.47 -22.30
CA LYS A 322 -16.66 -5.70 -23.49
C LYS A 322 -16.64 -4.53 -24.48
N SER A 323 -16.54 -3.29 -23.99
CA SER A 323 -16.38 -2.11 -24.84
C SER A 323 -15.01 -2.05 -25.53
N LEU A 324 -14.04 -2.82 -25.03
CA LEU A 324 -12.70 -3.02 -25.59
C LEU A 324 -12.59 -4.33 -26.38
N ASP A 325 -13.73 -4.89 -26.80
CA ASP A 325 -13.85 -6.15 -27.56
C ASP A 325 -13.30 -7.39 -26.85
N PHE A 326 -13.24 -7.37 -25.50
CA PHE A 326 -12.81 -8.51 -24.70
C PHE A 326 -13.90 -9.00 -23.74
N ASN A 327 -14.12 -10.31 -23.70
CA ASN A 327 -15.09 -10.91 -22.78
C ASN A 327 -14.37 -11.67 -21.66
N LEU A 328 -14.57 -11.25 -20.42
CA LEU A 328 -13.99 -11.90 -19.24
C LEU A 328 -14.37 -13.40 -19.13
N ARG A 329 -15.50 -13.82 -19.73
CA ARG A 329 -15.89 -15.24 -19.80
C ARG A 329 -14.85 -16.10 -20.50
N ASP A 330 -14.11 -15.54 -21.47
CA ASP A 330 -13.04 -16.25 -22.16
C ASP A 330 -11.94 -16.72 -21.21
N VAL A 331 -11.71 -16.01 -20.09
CA VAL A 331 -10.74 -16.41 -19.06
C VAL A 331 -11.34 -17.45 -18.12
N LEU A 332 -12.62 -17.29 -17.78
CA LEU A 332 -13.35 -18.15 -16.84
C LEU A 332 -13.62 -19.56 -17.39
N GLU A 333 -13.93 -19.65 -18.68
CA GLU A 333 -14.33 -20.89 -19.35
C GLU A 333 -13.15 -21.58 -20.07
N ALA A 334 -11.99 -20.93 -20.15
CA ALA A 334 -10.81 -21.50 -20.79
C ALA A 334 -10.23 -22.67 -19.99
N SER A 335 -9.93 -23.77 -20.69
CA SER A 335 -9.05 -24.83 -20.20
C SER A 335 -7.70 -24.26 -19.73
N ALA A 336 -7.03 -24.91 -18.77
CA ALA A 336 -5.75 -24.46 -18.21
C ALA A 336 -4.73 -23.99 -19.28
N MET A 337 -4.59 -24.74 -20.37
CA MET A 337 -3.67 -24.42 -21.48
C MET A 337 -4.06 -23.18 -22.30
N LYS A 338 -5.35 -22.83 -22.36
CA LYS A 338 -5.89 -21.66 -23.10
C LYS A 338 -6.10 -20.43 -22.19
N ARG A 339 -6.08 -20.60 -20.86
CA ARG A 339 -6.34 -19.52 -19.90
C ARG A 339 -5.29 -18.42 -19.98
N LEU A 340 -4.01 -18.78 -20.13
CA LEU A 340 -2.93 -17.80 -20.31
C LEU A 340 -3.10 -16.97 -21.60
N ALA A 341 -3.52 -17.60 -22.70
CA ALA A 341 -3.79 -16.89 -23.95
C ALA A 341 -5.00 -15.93 -23.83
N ALA A 342 -6.03 -16.31 -23.07
CA ALA A 342 -7.15 -15.42 -22.77
C ALA A 342 -6.74 -14.23 -21.87
N ILE A 343 -5.90 -14.47 -20.86
CA ILE A 343 -5.34 -13.40 -20.01
C ILE A 343 -4.53 -12.42 -20.84
N ARG A 344 -3.67 -12.92 -21.75
CA ARG A 344 -2.88 -12.11 -22.68
C ARG A 344 -3.75 -11.23 -23.58
N ARG A 345 -4.82 -11.79 -24.17
CA ARG A 345 -5.80 -11.01 -24.95
C ARG A 345 -6.50 -9.93 -24.12
N GLY A 346 -6.81 -10.23 -22.86
CA GLY A 346 -7.42 -9.28 -21.95
C GLY A 346 -6.48 -8.11 -21.62
N ALA A 347 -5.22 -8.41 -21.33
CA ALA A 347 -4.20 -7.38 -21.10
C ALA A 347 -3.94 -6.52 -22.35
N ASP A 348 -3.95 -7.12 -23.55
CA ASP A 348 -3.82 -6.38 -24.80
C ASP A 348 -5.02 -5.44 -25.05
N ALA A 349 -6.25 -5.93 -24.82
CA ALA A 349 -7.46 -5.13 -25.01
C ALA A 349 -7.50 -3.86 -24.13
N VAL A 350 -6.97 -3.92 -22.91
CA VAL A 350 -6.90 -2.76 -22.00
C VAL A 350 -5.69 -1.87 -22.24
N SER A 351 -4.70 -2.32 -23.02
CA SER A 351 -3.47 -1.56 -23.33
C SER A 351 -3.59 -0.66 -24.57
N ARG A 352 -4.81 -0.42 -25.08
CA ARG A 352 -5.05 0.40 -26.28
C ARG A 352 -4.55 1.85 -26.16
N ASN A 353 -4.58 2.39 -24.95
CA ASN A 353 -3.97 3.67 -24.59
C ASN A 353 -3.87 3.79 -23.06
N GLU A 354 -3.18 4.84 -22.59
CA GLU A 354 -2.98 5.11 -21.17
C GLU A 354 -4.30 5.23 -20.40
N THR A 355 -5.27 5.97 -20.95
CA THR A 355 -6.58 6.13 -20.33
C THR A 355 -7.28 4.79 -20.15
N THR A 356 -7.22 3.89 -21.14
CA THR A 356 -7.90 2.59 -21.06
C THR A 356 -7.30 1.68 -20.01
N ARG A 357 -5.97 1.70 -19.91
CA ARG A 357 -5.24 0.93 -18.92
C ARG A 357 -5.50 1.45 -17.51
N ALA A 358 -5.34 2.75 -17.30
CA ALA A 358 -5.55 3.39 -15.99
C ALA A 358 -7.00 3.21 -15.49
N THR A 359 -7.98 3.28 -16.40
CA THR A 359 -9.39 3.03 -16.08
C THR A 359 -9.58 1.58 -15.61
N PHE A 360 -9.06 0.59 -16.34
CA PHE A 360 -9.14 -0.81 -15.93
C PHE A 360 -8.44 -1.06 -14.59
N GLU A 361 -7.23 -0.53 -14.39
CA GLU A 361 -6.49 -0.69 -13.13
C GLU A 361 -7.26 -0.13 -11.93
N THR A 362 -7.88 1.04 -12.08
CA THR A 362 -8.70 1.67 -11.03
C THR A 362 -9.94 0.84 -10.70
N MET A 363 -10.62 0.33 -11.73
CA MET A 363 -11.80 -0.53 -11.54
C MET A 363 -11.42 -1.88 -10.91
N ALA A 364 -10.31 -2.49 -11.34
CA ALA A 364 -9.80 -3.74 -10.81
C ALA A 364 -9.43 -3.60 -9.32
N ARG A 365 -8.71 -2.54 -8.93
CA ARG A 365 -8.41 -2.23 -7.52
C ARG A 365 -9.68 -2.03 -6.69
N THR A 366 -10.73 -1.44 -7.26
CA THR A 366 -12.02 -1.29 -6.58
C THR A 366 -12.70 -2.65 -6.35
N VAL A 367 -12.66 -3.55 -7.34
CA VAL A 367 -13.12 -4.94 -7.16
C VAL A 367 -12.30 -5.65 -6.08
N PHE A 368 -10.97 -5.46 -6.05
CA PHE A 368 -10.11 -6.08 -5.04
C PHE A 368 -10.48 -5.61 -3.63
N ARG A 369 -10.61 -4.30 -3.45
CA ARG A 369 -11.05 -3.69 -2.18
C ARG A 369 -12.37 -4.25 -1.67
N LYS A 370 -13.36 -4.34 -2.56
CA LYS A 370 -14.70 -4.84 -2.20
C LYS A 370 -14.70 -6.36 -1.96
N TYR A 371 -13.96 -7.12 -2.75
CA TYR A 371 -13.84 -8.58 -2.58
C TYR A 371 -13.14 -8.93 -1.26
N GLN A 372 -11.97 -8.32 -0.98
CA GLN A 372 -11.21 -8.55 0.25
C GLN A 372 -12.00 -8.18 1.50
N ALA A 373 -12.90 -7.20 1.38
CA ALA A 373 -13.78 -6.80 2.47
C ALA A 373 -14.90 -7.78 2.78
N LEU A 374 -15.41 -8.48 1.77
CA LEU A 374 -16.45 -9.51 1.95
C LEU A 374 -15.86 -10.88 2.26
N PHE A 375 -14.62 -11.16 1.82
CA PHE A 375 -14.01 -12.48 2.00
C PHE A 375 -13.71 -12.73 3.49
N PRO A 376 -14.19 -13.85 4.08
CA PRO A 376 -14.57 -15.13 3.44
C PRO A 376 -16.07 -15.45 3.41
N GLU A 377 -16.95 -14.45 3.44
CA GLU A 377 -18.40 -14.65 3.43
C GLU A 377 -18.92 -15.31 2.14
N GLU A 378 -20.12 -15.90 2.20
CA GLU A 378 -20.70 -16.64 1.07
C GLU A 378 -20.88 -15.76 -0.18
N GLY A 379 -21.23 -14.49 0.01
CA GLY A 379 -21.32 -13.51 -1.07
C GLY A 379 -19.99 -13.33 -1.83
N ALA A 380 -18.86 -13.20 -1.13
CA ALA A 380 -17.54 -13.18 -1.78
C ALA A 380 -17.23 -14.50 -2.50
N LYS A 381 -17.56 -15.65 -1.89
CA LYS A 381 -17.30 -16.97 -2.49
C LYS A 381 -17.95 -17.12 -3.86
N ARG A 382 -19.18 -16.62 -4.05
CA ARG A 382 -19.88 -16.62 -5.34
C ARG A 382 -19.12 -15.90 -6.45
N HIS A 383 -18.38 -14.84 -6.09
CA HIS A 383 -17.62 -14.01 -7.03
C HIS A 383 -16.14 -14.40 -7.17
N THR A 384 -15.63 -15.37 -6.39
CA THR A 384 -14.20 -15.71 -6.31
C THR A 384 -13.57 -16.01 -7.67
N ARG A 385 -14.22 -16.83 -8.51
CA ARG A 385 -13.71 -17.13 -9.86
C ARG A 385 -13.58 -15.88 -10.73
N THR A 386 -14.51 -14.94 -10.59
CA THR A 386 -14.52 -13.69 -11.37
C THR A 386 -13.45 -12.73 -10.87
N PHE A 387 -13.30 -12.62 -9.54
CA PHE A 387 -12.20 -11.90 -8.91
C PHE A 387 -10.84 -12.43 -9.39
N GLU A 388 -10.61 -13.74 -9.32
CA GLU A 388 -9.35 -14.37 -9.78
C GLU A 388 -9.07 -14.11 -11.27
N ALA A 389 -10.10 -14.07 -12.11
CA ALA A 389 -9.94 -13.75 -13.53
C ALA A 389 -9.52 -12.29 -13.75
N ILE A 390 -10.13 -11.34 -13.03
CA ILE A 390 -9.75 -9.91 -13.07
C ILE A 390 -8.34 -9.73 -12.51
N GLU A 391 -8.04 -10.38 -11.39
CA GLU A 391 -6.73 -10.35 -10.74
C GLU A 391 -5.64 -10.92 -11.65
N ALA A 392 -5.90 -12.00 -12.37
CA ALA A 392 -4.94 -12.58 -13.32
C ALA A 392 -4.60 -11.62 -14.48
N VAL A 393 -5.59 -10.92 -15.04
CA VAL A 393 -5.36 -9.89 -16.07
C VAL A 393 -4.57 -8.72 -15.50
N TYR A 394 -4.93 -8.24 -14.31
CA TYR A 394 -4.23 -7.16 -13.63
C TYR A 394 -2.76 -7.50 -13.29
N LYS A 395 -2.52 -8.70 -12.76
CA LYS A 395 -1.16 -9.17 -12.44
C LYS A 395 -0.31 -9.32 -13.71
N HIS A 396 -0.88 -9.85 -14.79
CA HIS A 396 -0.15 -10.00 -16.04
C HIS A 396 0.25 -8.63 -16.64
N LEU A 397 -0.66 -7.66 -16.61
CA LEU A 397 -0.41 -6.29 -17.06
C LEU A 397 0.72 -5.60 -16.27
N ASN A 398 0.81 -5.88 -14.96
CA ASN A 398 1.82 -5.28 -14.08
C ASN A 398 3.12 -6.09 -13.96
N GLN A 399 3.17 -7.33 -14.46
CA GLN A 399 4.41 -8.13 -14.51
C GLN A 399 5.42 -7.57 -15.52
N ALA A 400 4.97 -6.97 -16.63
CA ALA A 400 5.85 -6.44 -17.68
C ALA A 400 6.55 -5.13 -17.30
N VAL A 401 6.00 -4.36 -16.36
CA VAL A 401 6.50 -3.02 -15.98
C VAL A 401 7.74 -3.10 -15.09
N ARG A 402 7.97 -4.22 -14.39
CA ARG A 402 8.93 -4.30 -13.28
C ARG A 402 10.41 -4.47 -13.66
N SER A 403 10.80 -4.64 -14.92
CA SER A 403 12.22 -4.87 -15.23
C SER A 403 12.71 -4.64 -16.67
N ALA A 404 11.88 -4.18 -17.61
CA ALA A 404 12.31 -4.12 -19.00
C ALA A 404 13.05 -2.80 -19.33
N ASP A 405 14.32 -2.92 -19.72
CA ASP A 405 15.07 -1.89 -20.46
C ASP A 405 14.57 -1.84 -21.91
N VAL A 406 14.69 -0.70 -22.60
CA VAL A 406 14.30 -0.56 -24.02
C VAL A 406 14.98 -1.64 -24.87
N SER A 407 16.26 -1.88 -24.60
CA SER A 407 17.07 -2.94 -25.20
C SER A 407 16.42 -4.32 -25.11
N SER A 408 15.85 -4.66 -23.95
CA SER A 408 15.22 -5.98 -23.71
C SER A 408 13.93 -6.17 -24.50
N ILE A 409 13.15 -5.11 -24.71
CA ILE A 409 11.91 -5.15 -25.49
C ILE A 409 12.24 -5.31 -26.97
N ILE A 410 13.24 -4.57 -27.45
CA ILE A 410 13.72 -4.67 -28.83
C ILE A 410 14.30 -6.06 -29.11
N LEU A 411 15.11 -6.61 -28.20
CA LEU A 411 15.62 -7.99 -28.32
C LEU A 411 14.48 -9.02 -28.33
N HIS A 412 13.47 -8.85 -27.48
CA HIS A 412 12.30 -9.75 -27.46
C HIS A 412 11.58 -9.76 -28.82
N LEU A 413 11.44 -8.58 -29.45
CA LEU A 413 10.88 -8.47 -30.79
C LEU A 413 11.76 -9.16 -31.85
N GLN A 414 13.08 -9.01 -31.77
CA GLN A 414 14.03 -9.68 -32.68
C GLN A 414 14.02 -11.21 -32.52
N GLN A 415 13.86 -11.72 -31.29
CA GLN A 415 13.75 -13.15 -31.02
C GLN A 415 12.50 -13.77 -31.67
N ILE A 416 11.38 -13.06 -31.65
CA ILE A 416 10.14 -13.50 -32.31
C ILE A 416 10.33 -13.65 -33.84
N VAL A 417 11.20 -12.83 -34.45
CA VAL A 417 11.54 -12.91 -35.90
C VAL A 417 12.51 -14.05 -36.20
N SER A 418 13.53 -14.24 -35.35
CA SER A 418 14.54 -15.28 -35.57
C SER A 418 13.97 -16.70 -35.41
N GLU A 419 12.89 -16.88 -34.65
CA GLU A 419 12.11 -18.13 -34.63
C GLU A 419 11.26 -18.36 -35.90
N SER A 420 10.98 -17.30 -36.68
CA SER A 420 10.13 -17.35 -37.88
C SER A 420 10.89 -17.31 -39.21
N VAL A 421 12.22 -17.16 -39.18
CA VAL A 421 13.11 -17.22 -40.37
C VAL A 421 14.24 -18.22 -40.12
N SER A 422 14.30 -19.26 -40.94
CA SER A 422 15.39 -20.23 -40.90
C SER A 422 16.73 -19.62 -41.34
N VAL A 423 17.69 -19.64 -40.41
CA VAL A 423 19.17 -19.63 -40.55
C VAL A 423 19.82 -18.35 -41.08
N THR A 424 20.50 -17.63 -40.19
CA THR A 424 21.98 -17.58 -40.21
C THR A 424 22.50 -17.32 -38.79
N ASP A 425 23.51 -18.09 -38.37
CA ASP A 425 24.13 -18.01 -37.05
C ASP A 425 24.66 -16.60 -36.76
N SER A 426 24.05 -15.93 -35.78
CA SER A 426 24.76 -14.97 -34.94
C SER A 426 24.74 -15.49 -33.51
N THR A 427 25.88 -16.02 -33.07
CA THR A 427 26.14 -16.34 -31.67
C THR A 427 26.05 -15.07 -30.84
N PHE A 428 24.99 -14.93 -30.04
CA PHE A 428 24.88 -13.88 -29.03
C PHE A 428 25.47 -14.39 -27.71
N ASN A 429 26.52 -13.73 -27.23
CA ASN A 429 27.08 -13.96 -25.90
C ASN A 429 26.22 -13.23 -24.85
N ASP A 430 25.66 -14.01 -23.93
CA ASP A 430 25.26 -13.56 -22.59
C ASP A 430 26.55 -13.15 -21.85
N ASP A 431 26.82 -11.86 -21.72
CA ASP A 431 27.52 -11.26 -20.58
C ASP A 431 27.59 -9.73 -20.75
N ASP A 432 26.78 -9.02 -19.96
CA ASP A 432 27.00 -7.67 -19.42
C ASP A 432 27.29 -6.47 -20.37
N ALA A 433 27.10 -6.60 -21.68
CA ALA A 433 27.24 -5.49 -22.62
C ALA A 433 25.86 -5.05 -23.16
N GLY A 434 25.48 -3.80 -22.89
CA GLY A 434 24.27 -3.18 -23.45
C GLY A 434 24.17 -3.36 -24.97
N VAL A 435 22.94 -3.53 -25.45
CA VAL A 435 22.65 -3.73 -26.87
C VAL A 435 23.00 -2.47 -27.64
N ASP A 436 23.76 -2.61 -28.72
CA ASP A 436 23.99 -1.51 -29.67
C ASP A 436 22.72 -1.25 -30.48
N LEU A 437 21.94 -0.25 -30.04
CA LEU A 437 20.70 0.19 -30.68
C LEU A 437 20.94 1.08 -31.91
N THR A 438 22.20 1.33 -32.30
CA THR A 438 22.53 2.20 -33.44
C THR A 438 22.30 1.50 -34.78
N ASN A 439 22.29 0.16 -34.80
CA ASN A 439 22.15 -0.67 -36.00
C ASN A 439 20.82 -1.46 -36.02
N LEU A 440 19.71 -0.82 -35.63
CA LEU A 440 18.40 -1.46 -35.63
C LEU A 440 17.89 -1.72 -37.06
N ASP A 441 17.52 -2.97 -37.33
CA ASP A 441 16.80 -3.34 -38.55
C ASP A 441 15.30 -3.02 -38.39
N PHE A 442 14.92 -1.83 -38.85
CA PHE A 442 13.54 -1.34 -38.78
C PHE A 442 12.56 -2.22 -39.55
N ASP A 443 12.98 -2.77 -40.68
CA ASP A 443 12.12 -3.60 -41.53
C ASP A 443 11.82 -4.94 -40.85
N ALA A 444 12.84 -5.55 -40.22
CA ALA A 444 12.66 -6.76 -39.43
C ALA A 444 11.77 -6.54 -38.20
N LEU A 445 11.94 -5.42 -37.48
CA LEU A 445 11.11 -5.07 -36.33
C LEU A 445 9.65 -4.82 -36.72
N GLN A 446 9.43 -4.13 -37.84
CA GLN A 446 8.08 -3.90 -38.37
C GLN A 446 7.42 -5.23 -38.76
N ALA A 447 8.14 -6.13 -39.43
CA ALA A 447 7.63 -7.46 -39.77
C ALA A 447 7.29 -8.30 -38.51
N ALA A 448 8.12 -8.23 -37.46
CA ALA A 448 7.86 -8.86 -36.16
C ALA A 448 6.54 -8.37 -35.56
N PHE A 449 6.39 -7.05 -35.55
CA PHE A 449 5.25 -6.36 -34.99
C PHE A 449 3.96 -6.72 -35.74
N GLU A 450 4.03 -6.82 -37.07
CA GLU A 450 2.90 -7.20 -37.90
C GLU A 450 2.36 -8.60 -37.60
N GLN A 451 3.24 -9.57 -37.33
CA GLN A 451 2.86 -10.94 -37.00
C GLN A 451 2.45 -11.15 -35.54
N HIS A 452 2.74 -10.19 -34.66
CA HIS A 452 2.45 -10.33 -33.23
C HIS A 452 0.96 -10.20 -32.92
N LYS A 453 0.46 -11.08 -32.03
CA LYS A 453 -0.96 -11.14 -31.67
C LYS A 453 -1.40 -10.05 -30.68
N ASN A 454 -0.50 -9.58 -29.83
CA ASN A 454 -0.78 -8.58 -28.80
C ASN A 454 0.00 -7.29 -29.10
N LYS A 455 -0.50 -6.50 -30.06
CA LYS A 455 0.20 -5.31 -30.55
C LYS A 455 0.10 -4.13 -29.57
N ASN A 456 -1.04 -3.97 -28.91
CA ASN A 456 -1.29 -2.85 -27.99
C ASN A 456 -0.34 -2.92 -26.78
N THR A 457 -0.20 -4.11 -26.18
CA THR A 457 0.72 -4.30 -25.05
C THR A 457 2.18 -4.03 -25.44
N LEU A 458 2.60 -4.44 -26.64
CA LEU A 458 3.97 -4.18 -27.11
C LEU A 458 4.25 -2.68 -27.28
N VAL A 459 3.35 -1.97 -27.98
CA VAL A 459 3.49 -0.51 -28.17
C VAL A 459 3.51 0.20 -26.83
N TYR A 460 2.59 -0.15 -25.93
CA TYR A 460 2.53 0.46 -24.60
C TYR A 460 3.82 0.23 -23.79
N ASN A 461 4.33 -1.01 -23.78
CA ASN A 461 5.57 -1.33 -23.06
C ASN A 461 6.77 -0.59 -23.67
N LEU A 462 6.83 -0.46 -25.00
CA LEU A 462 7.86 0.31 -25.68
C LEU A 462 7.77 1.80 -25.30
N GLN A 463 6.57 2.37 -25.24
CA GLN A 463 6.36 3.76 -24.79
C GLN A 463 6.89 3.99 -23.37
N GLU A 464 6.52 3.15 -22.40
CA GLU A 464 7.01 3.28 -21.02
C GLU A 464 8.54 3.16 -20.93
N ALA A 465 9.12 2.24 -21.70
CA ALA A 465 10.57 2.07 -21.70
C ALA A 465 11.28 3.29 -22.33
N VAL A 466 10.75 3.82 -23.43
CA VAL A 466 11.27 5.04 -24.08
C VAL A 466 11.13 6.26 -23.18
N ASP A 467 9.99 6.46 -22.52
CA ASP A 467 9.79 7.55 -21.55
C ASP A 467 10.82 7.49 -20.42
N ARG A 468 11.05 6.29 -19.87
CA ARG A 468 12.05 6.08 -18.81
C ARG A 468 13.46 6.40 -19.29
N GLN A 469 13.84 5.97 -20.49
CA GLN A 469 15.13 6.28 -21.10
C GLN A 469 15.28 7.79 -21.35
N LEU A 470 14.27 8.44 -21.91
CA LEU A 470 14.27 9.88 -22.16
C LEU A 470 14.40 10.69 -20.87
N ARG A 471 13.66 10.35 -19.82
CA ARG A 471 13.79 10.99 -18.50
C ARG A 471 15.20 10.89 -17.94
N ARG A 472 15.83 9.72 -18.10
CA ARG A 472 17.24 9.53 -17.72
C ARG A 472 18.15 10.43 -18.56
N MET A 473 17.99 10.42 -19.88
CA MET A 473 18.79 11.25 -20.79
C MET A 473 18.62 12.76 -20.56
N LEU A 474 17.41 13.23 -20.20
CA LEU A 474 17.14 14.63 -19.84
C LEU A 474 17.78 15.02 -18.51
N THR A 475 17.75 14.10 -17.54
CA THR A 475 18.48 14.28 -16.28
C THR A 475 19.99 14.39 -16.56
N ASP A 476 20.46 13.58 -17.51
CA ASP A 476 21.87 13.55 -17.89
C ASP A 476 22.29 14.78 -18.71
N ASN A 477 21.41 15.31 -19.55
CA ASN A 477 21.64 16.50 -20.36
C ASN A 477 20.31 17.22 -20.67
N PRO A 478 20.06 18.40 -20.06
CA PRO A 478 18.82 19.16 -20.27
C PRO A 478 18.58 19.62 -21.71
N LEU A 479 19.63 19.71 -22.54
CA LEU A 479 19.53 20.16 -23.94
C LEU A 479 18.92 19.09 -24.86
N ARG A 480 18.59 17.91 -24.33
CA ARG A 480 17.92 16.82 -25.08
C ARG A 480 16.39 16.96 -25.10
N LEU A 481 15.85 18.14 -24.79
CA LEU A 481 14.41 18.40 -24.70
C LEU A 481 13.66 18.07 -26.00
N ASP A 482 14.26 18.34 -27.16
CA ASP A 482 13.67 18.09 -28.47
C ASP A 482 13.22 16.63 -28.67
N PHE A 483 13.98 15.67 -28.14
CA PHE A 483 13.62 14.24 -28.21
C PHE A 483 12.38 13.94 -27.38
N TYR A 484 12.24 14.59 -26.24
CA TYR A 484 11.08 14.45 -25.37
C TYR A 484 9.85 15.14 -25.96
N GLU A 485 10.00 16.31 -26.59
CA GLU A 485 8.92 16.97 -27.32
C GLU A 485 8.40 16.09 -28.46
N ARG A 486 9.30 15.51 -29.27
CA ARG A 486 8.93 14.55 -30.32
C ARG A 486 8.25 13.30 -29.75
N TYR A 487 8.71 12.78 -28.62
CA TYR A 487 8.01 11.68 -27.93
C TYR A 487 6.59 12.08 -27.53
N GLN A 488 6.39 13.26 -26.95
CA GLN A 488 5.06 13.77 -26.58
C GLN A 488 4.13 13.91 -27.79
N GLU A 489 4.64 14.34 -28.94
CA GLU A 489 3.87 14.39 -30.19
C GLU A 489 3.40 12.99 -30.64
N ILE A 490 4.28 11.99 -30.57
CA ILE A 490 3.96 10.59 -30.90
C ILE A 490 2.86 10.07 -29.96
N ILE A 491 2.97 10.33 -28.65
CA ILE A 491 1.97 9.91 -27.66
C ILE A 491 0.63 10.63 -27.84
N ALA A 492 0.65 11.92 -28.18
CA ALA A 492 -0.57 12.66 -28.47
C ALA A 492 -1.31 12.09 -29.70
N SER A 493 -0.56 11.72 -30.74
CA SER A 493 -1.11 11.03 -31.92
C SER A 493 -1.67 9.65 -31.56
N TYR A 494 -0.99 8.91 -30.68
CA TYR A 494 -1.45 7.60 -30.21
C TYR A 494 -2.77 7.68 -29.43
N ASN A 495 -2.85 8.62 -28.48
CA ASN A 495 -4.03 8.78 -27.62
C ASN A 495 -5.27 9.29 -28.39
N THR A 496 -5.08 9.94 -29.53
CA THR A 496 -6.17 10.41 -30.41
C THR A 496 -6.59 9.39 -31.46
N GLY A 497 -5.71 8.47 -31.85
CA GLY A 497 -5.97 7.39 -32.80
C GLY A 497 -6.88 6.30 -32.22
N LYS A 498 -7.82 5.79 -33.03
CA LYS A 498 -8.76 4.71 -32.65
C LYS A 498 -8.58 3.42 -33.45
N ASP A 499 -7.70 3.42 -34.45
CA ASP A 499 -7.60 2.39 -35.49
C ASP A 499 -6.21 1.74 -35.57
N GLN A 500 -6.16 0.57 -36.18
CA GLN A 500 -4.95 -0.26 -36.27
C GLN A 500 -3.85 0.37 -37.13
N ALA A 501 -4.22 1.20 -38.11
CA ALA A 501 -3.27 1.99 -38.89
C ALA A 501 -2.52 3.03 -38.05
N SER A 502 -3.15 3.55 -36.97
CA SER A 502 -2.47 4.44 -36.03
C SER A 502 -1.45 3.69 -35.16
N LEU A 503 -1.70 2.44 -34.81
CA LEU A 503 -0.77 1.60 -34.03
C LEU A 503 0.52 1.31 -34.80
N ASP A 504 0.41 0.89 -36.06
CA ASP A 504 1.58 0.60 -36.90
C ASP A 504 2.42 1.87 -37.12
N LYS A 505 1.76 3.02 -37.33
CA LYS A 505 2.42 4.32 -37.45
C LYS A 505 3.19 4.70 -36.17
N VAL A 506 2.53 4.60 -35.01
CA VAL A 506 3.13 4.93 -33.71
C VAL A 506 4.31 4.03 -33.40
N PHE A 507 4.20 2.73 -33.67
CA PHE A 507 5.32 1.80 -33.49
C PHE A 507 6.53 2.19 -34.36
N SER A 508 6.29 2.54 -35.63
CA SER A 508 7.35 2.98 -36.54
C SER A 508 8.02 4.28 -36.08
N GLU A 509 7.24 5.26 -35.61
CA GLU A 509 7.75 6.53 -35.07
C GLU A 509 8.55 6.33 -33.78
N LEU A 510 8.09 5.45 -32.87
CA LEU A 510 8.81 5.09 -31.65
C LEU A 510 10.12 4.37 -31.95
N THR A 511 10.11 3.40 -32.86
CA THR A 511 11.32 2.65 -33.22
C THR A 511 12.36 3.59 -33.84
N ARG A 512 11.92 4.52 -34.71
CA ARG A 512 12.80 5.55 -35.27
C ARG A 512 13.38 6.46 -34.18
N LEU A 513 12.55 6.89 -33.21
CA LEU A 513 13.02 7.66 -32.08
C LEU A 513 14.07 6.88 -31.26
N VAL A 514 13.88 5.59 -31.04
CA VAL A 514 14.87 4.73 -30.36
C VAL A 514 16.21 4.70 -31.10
N GLY A 515 16.19 4.59 -32.44
CA GLY A 515 17.41 4.68 -33.25
C GLY A 515 18.12 6.04 -33.10
N ASP A 516 17.36 7.13 -33.18
CA ASP A 516 17.88 8.49 -32.98
C ASP A 516 18.48 8.67 -31.57
N LEU A 517 17.87 8.07 -30.54
CA LEU A 517 18.38 8.08 -29.15
C LEU A 517 19.67 7.27 -29.01
N GLY A 518 19.78 6.13 -29.70
CA GLY A 518 21.01 5.33 -29.73
C GLY A 518 22.19 6.11 -30.30
N GLU A 519 21.97 6.82 -31.42
CA GLU A 519 22.99 7.69 -32.01
C GLU A 519 23.44 8.83 -31.08
N GLU A 520 22.49 9.42 -30.36
CA GLU A 520 22.75 10.50 -29.40
C GLU A 520 23.55 9.98 -28.19
N GLN A 521 23.22 8.80 -27.68
CA GLN A 521 23.98 8.15 -26.60
C GLN A 521 25.41 7.79 -27.02
N ALA A 522 25.64 7.47 -28.30
CA ALA A 522 26.98 7.20 -28.82
C ALA A 522 27.76 8.49 -29.19
N ARG A 523 27.16 9.67 -29.08
CA ARG A 523 27.75 10.93 -29.57
C ARG A 523 29.04 11.29 -28.84
N TYR A 524 29.19 10.98 -27.55
CA TYR A 524 30.40 11.28 -26.79
C TYR A 524 31.65 10.60 -27.41
N VAL A 525 31.49 9.38 -27.97
CA VAL A 525 32.56 8.67 -28.68
C VAL A 525 32.97 9.41 -29.95
N ARG A 526 31.99 9.87 -30.74
CA ARG A 526 32.23 10.65 -31.97
C ARG A 526 32.90 12.00 -31.68
N GLU A 527 32.57 12.62 -30.55
CA GLU A 527 33.22 13.86 -30.07
C GLU A 527 34.60 13.62 -29.45
N GLY A 528 34.97 12.36 -29.19
CA GLY A 528 36.23 11.98 -28.54
C GLY A 528 36.28 12.36 -27.07
N LEU A 529 35.13 12.33 -26.39
CA LEU A 529 34.97 12.52 -24.95
C LEU A 529 34.97 11.18 -24.21
N SER A 530 35.31 11.19 -22.93
CA SER A 530 35.41 10.00 -22.09
C SER A 530 34.05 9.38 -21.70
N ASN A 531 32.99 10.16 -21.56
CA ASN A 531 31.64 9.69 -21.21
C ASN A 531 30.56 10.73 -21.55
N ASP A 532 29.29 10.35 -21.36
CA ASP A 532 28.11 11.20 -21.61
C ASP A 532 28.02 12.42 -20.68
N GLU A 533 28.58 12.35 -19.46
CA GLU A 533 28.60 13.49 -18.54
C GLU A 533 29.48 14.63 -19.04
N ALA A 534 30.64 14.29 -19.61
CA ALA A 534 31.54 15.28 -20.21
C ALA A 534 30.89 15.90 -21.45
N LEU A 535 30.08 15.13 -22.18
CA LEU A 535 29.29 15.61 -23.32
C LEU A 535 28.23 16.63 -22.88
N ALA A 536 27.55 16.41 -21.76
CA ALA A 536 26.57 17.37 -21.24
C ALA A 536 27.21 18.72 -20.90
N ILE A 537 28.40 18.72 -20.27
CA ILE A 537 29.15 19.96 -20.00
C ILE A 537 29.61 20.60 -21.31
N PHE A 538 30.13 19.81 -22.25
CA PHE A 538 30.55 20.31 -23.57
C PHE A 538 29.41 20.99 -24.33
N ASP A 539 28.21 20.41 -24.32
CA ASP A 539 27.04 21.01 -24.99
C ASP A 539 26.63 22.34 -24.36
N LEU A 540 26.61 22.41 -23.02
CA LEU A 540 26.32 23.66 -22.31
C LEU A 540 27.32 24.76 -22.69
N LEU A 541 28.61 24.43 -22.81
CA LEU A 541 29.63 25.39 -23.21
C LEU A 541 29.54 25.78 -24.69
N ARG A 542 28.99 24.90 -25.54
CA ARG A 542 28.79 25.14 -26.97
C ARG A 542 27.50 25.90 -27.28
N GLU A 543 26.53 25.93 -26.37
CA GLU A 543 25.18 26.43 -26.63
C GLU A 543 25.17 27.79 -27.38
N GLY A 544 24.47 27.83 -28.52
CA GLY A 544 24.39 29.03 -29.37
C GLY A 544 25.63 29.32 -30.25
N LYS A 545 26.66 28.45 -30.26
CA LYS A 545 27.92 28.65 -31.00
C LYS A 545 28.28 27.47 -31.89
N GLN A 546 28.89 27.77 -33.04
CA GLN A 546 29.56 26.77 -33.88
C GLN A 546 31.05 26.77 -33.57
N LEU A 547 31.54 25.66 -33.01
CA LEU A 547 32.94 25.46 -32.66
C LEU A 547 33.63 24.63 -33.74
N GLU A 548 34.67 25.18 -34.36
CA GLU A 548 35.50 24.50 -35.36
C GLU A 548 36.98 24.41 -34.94
N GLY A 549 37.67 23.40 -35.44
CA GLY A 549 39.13 23.25 -35.30
C GLY A 549 39.66 23.30 -33.86
N ALA A 550 40.57 24.24 -33.59
CA ALA A 550 41.28 24.36 -32.33
C ALA A 550 40.34 24.70 -31.15
N TYR A 551 39.36 25.57 -31.36
CA TYR A 551 38.42 25.98 -30.32
C TYR A 551 37.49 24.86 -29.88
N ARG A 552 37.09 23.97 -30.79
CA ARG A 552 36.32 22.76 -30.43
C ARG A 552 37.13 21.83 -29.53
N SER A 553 38.42 21.66 -29.82
CA SER A 553 39.32 20.82 -29.02
C SER A 553 39.59 21.43 -27.64
N GLU A 554 39.65 22.76 -27.55
CA GLU A 554 39.80 23.51 -26.31
C GLU A 554 38.58 23.33 -25.39
N VAL A 555 37.38 23.63 -25.87
CA VAL A 555 36.13 23.48 -25.10
C VAL A 555 35.94 22.03 -24.64
N ARG A 556 36.29 21.06 -25.50
CA ARG A 556 36.30 19.64 -25.15
C ARG A 556 37.26 19.34 -23.98
N GLY A 557 38.49 19.84 -24.06
CA GLY A 557 39.48 19.66 -23.00
C GLY A 557 39.05 20.26 -21.66
N ILE A 558 38.43 21.45 -21.70
CA ILE A 558 37.90 22.12 -20.50
C ILE A 558 36.74 21.34 -19.89
N ALA A 559 35.83 20.81 -20.70
CA ALA A 559 34.72 19.99 -20.22
C ALA A 559 35.22 18.71 -19.49
N GLU A 560 36.21 18.02 -20.05
CA GLU A 560 36.81 16.84 -19.42
C GLU A 560 37.56 17.17 -18.12
N ASP A 561 38.39 18.20 -18.14
CA ASP A 561 39.18 18.60 -16.96
C ASP A 561 38.29 19.08 -15.81
N LEU A 562 37.23 19.83 -16.14
CA LEU A 562 36.24 20.28 -15.16
C LEU A 562 35.54 19.09 -14.50
N LEU A 563 35.02 18.15 -15.28
CA LEU A 563 34.33 16.97 -14.75
C LEU A 563 35.26 16.15 -13.84
N LYS A 564 36.50 15.92 -14.30
CA LYS A 564 37.52 15.18 -13.55
C LYS A 564 37.85 15.87 -12.22
N THR A 565 38.01 17.19 -12.23
CA THR A 565 38.30 17.98 -11.03
C THR A 565 37.13 17.92 -10.04
N LEU A 566 35.89 18.12 -10.51
CA LEU A 566 34.70 18.09 -9.66
C LEU A 566 34.49 16.73 -8.99
N LYS A 567 34.70 15.62 -9.71
CA LYS A 567 34.59 14.26 -9.17
C LYS A 567 35.69 13.93 -8.15
N ALA A 568 36.91 14.42 -8.36
CA ALA A 568 38.02 14.18 -7.44
C ALA A 568 37.91 15.00 -6.14
N GLU A 569 37.25 16.15 -6.19
CA GLU A 569 37.15 17.09 -5.08
C GLU A 569 35.75 17.11 -4.48
N ALA A 570 34.96 18.14 -4.79
CA ALA A 570 33.77 18.52 -4.04
C ALA A 570 32.60 17.53 -4.16
N LEU A 571 32.51 16.77 -5.26
CA LEU A 571 31.46 15.75 -5.43
C LEU A 571 31.76 14.44 -4.70
N SER A 572 32.96 14.27 -4.12
CA SER A 572 33.32 13.12 -3.28
C SER A 572 32.82 13.23 -1.84
N VAL A 573 32.34 14.41 -1.43
CA VAL A 573 31.85 14.69 -0.08
C VAL A 573 30.37 14.29 0.04
N ASP A 574 30.06 13.47 1.04
CA ASP A 574 28.70 13.03 1.31
C ASP A 574 27.79 14.21 1.69
N HIS A 575 26.57 14.25 1.14
CA HIS A 575 25.62 15.36 1.28
C HIS A 575 26.18 16.77 1.00
N TRP A 576 27.10 16.94 0.05
CA TRP A 576 27.79 18.22 -0.23
C TRP A 576 26.85 19.43 -0.41
N ARG A 577 25.63 19.22 -0.92
CA ARG A 577 24.59 20.25 -1.12
C ARG A 577 24.11 20.91 0.18
N LYS A 578 24.26 20.25 1.33
CA LYS A 578 23.90 20.79 2.65
C LYS A 578 24.99 21.69 3.24
N SER A 579 26.22 21.60 2.72
CA SER A 579 27.35 22.41 3.17
C SER A 579 27.51 23.65 2.32
N HIS A 580 27.27 24.83 2.91
CA HIS A 580 27.52 26.10 2.24
C HIS A 580 28.96 26.24 1.75
N GLN A 581 29.94 25.67 2.47
CA GLN A 581 31.35 25.74 2.10
C GLN A 581 31.66 24.92 0.85
N VAL A 582 31.20 23.66 0.80
CA VAL A 582 31.45 22.78 -0.36
C VAL A 582 30.66 23.26 -1.58
N THR A 583 29.44 23.76 -1.36
CA THR A 583 28.62 24.36 -2.43
C THR A 583 29.28 25.60 -3.05
N ALA A 584 29.90 26.46 -2.23
CA ALA A 584 30.69 27.59 -2.71
C ALA A 584 31.94 27.13 -3.48
N GLN A 585 32.63 26.10 -2.97
CA GLN A 585 33.80 25.52 -3.64
C GLN A 585 33.46 25.00 -5.05
N VAL A 586 32.34 24.26 -5.22
CA VAL A 586 31.89 23.81 -6.55
C VAL A 586 31.70 24.98 -7.51
N ARG A 587 31.06 26.07 -7.08
CA ARG A 587 30.87 27.27 -7.92
C ARG A 587 32.20 27.89 -8.33
N THR A 588 33.12 28.03 -7.38
CA THR A 588 34.45 28.60 -7.64
C THR A 588 35.23 27.72 -8.60
N THR A 589 35.28 26.39 -8.38
CA THR A 589 35.97 25.46 -9.28
C THR A 589 35.43 25.51 -10.71
N ILE A 590 34.10 25.59 -10.87
CA ILE A 590 33.48 25.75 -12.20
C ILE A 590 33.94 27.07 -12.84
N HIS A 591 33.79 28.18 -12.12
CA HIS A 591 34.17 29.50 -12.66
C HIS A 591 35.64 29.56 -13.05
N ASP A 592 36.54 29.13 -12.16
CA ASP A 592 37.99 29.16 -12.37
C ASP A 592 38.42 28.33 -13.58
N ARG A 593 37.75 27.21 -13.84
CA ARG A 593 38.03 26.38 -15.03
C ARG A 593 37.48 26.99 -16.32
N LEU A 594 36.33 27.66 -16.26
CA LEU A 594 35.78 28.31 -17.45
C LEU A 594 36.51 29.60 -17.83
N LEU A 595 37.32 30.19 -16.94
CA LEU A 595 38.23 31.30 -17.29
C LEU A 595 39.32 30.91 -18.32
N TYR A 596 39.57 29.62 -18.51
CA TYR A 596 40.51 29.13 -19.53
C TYR A 596 39.91 29.09 -20.94
N LEU A 597 38.61 29.37 -21.09
CA LEU A 597 37.98 29.53 -22.40
C LEU A 597 38.55 30.76 -23.13
N SER A 598 38.75 30.63 -24.43
CA SER A 598 39.27 31.72 -25.26
C SER A 598 38.39 32.97 -25.20
N VAL A 599 39.00 34.08 -24.81
CA VAL A 599 38.38 35.41 -24.72
C VAL A 599 37.86 35.90 -26.09
N GLU A 600 38.39 35.34 -27.18
CA GLU A 600 37.91 35.64 -28.54
C GLU A 600 36.51 35.07 -28.82
N LEU A 601 36.14 33.98 -28.13
CA LEU A 601 34.86 33.30 -28.28
C LEU A 601 33.92 33.56 -27.11
N TYR A 602 34.43 33.79 -25.90
CA TYR A 602 33.64 33.92 -24.68
C TYR A 602 34.01 35.20 -23.94
N SER A 603 33.05 36.11 -23.81
CA SER A 603 33.17 37.29 -22.96
C SER A 603 33.06 36.95 -21.48
N ASP A 604 33.57 37.81 -20.60
CA ASP A 604 33.46 37.63 -19.14
C ASP A 604 32.00 37.48 -18.66
N ILE A 605 31.06 38.12 -19.35
CA ILE A 605 29.63 38.01 -19.05
C ILE A 605 29.11 36.61 -19.41
N GLU A 606 29.48 36.09 -20.58
CA GLU A 606 29.10 34.75 -21.01
C GLU A 606 29.73 33.67 -20.14
N VAL A 607 31.01 33.81 -19.74
CA VAL A 607 31.67 32.88 -18.82
C VAL A 607 30.91 32.80 -17.48
N ASN A 608 30.45 33.93 -16.96
CA ASN A 608 29.62 33.95 -15.74
C ASN A 608 28.26 33.26 -15.93
N GLN A 609 27.60 33.47 -17.07
CA GLN A 609 26.32 32.82 -17.39
C GLN A 609 26.49 31.30 -17.53
N LEU A 610 27.51 30.86 -18.28
CA LEU A 610 27.86 29.45 -18.46
C LEU A 610 28.25 28.79 -17.14
N SER A 611 29.02 29.48 -16.29
CA SER A 611 29.35 29.01 -14.94
C SER A 611 28.08 28.72 -14.13
N GLY A 612 27.09 29.60 -14.22
CA GLY A 612 25.78 29.41 -13.59
C GLY A 612 25.03 28.19 -14.14
N ALA A 613 24.98 28.03 -15.47
CA ALA A 613 24.30 26.91 -16.13
C ALA A 613 24.95 25.56 -15.79
N VAL A 614 26.28 25.47 -15.88
CA VAL A 614 27.04 24.27 -15.52
C VAL A 614 26.89 23.95 -14.03
N TYR A 615 26.91 24.96 -13.15
CA TYR A 615 26.65 24.75 -11.73
C TYR A 615 25.25 24.18 -11.48
N GLN A 616 24.21 24.71 -12.14
CA GLN A 616 22.85 24.18 -11.99
C GLN A 616 22.75 22.73 -12.46
N HIS A 617 23.39 22.40 -13.58
CA HIS A 617 23.45 21.03 -14.08
C HIS A 617 24.15 20.07 -13.10
N VAL A 618 25.31 20.45 -12.57
CA VAL A 618 26.03 19.66 -11.56
C VAL A 618 25.20 19.54 -10.27
N PHE A 619 24.57 20.63 -9.85
CA PHE A 619 23.73 20.67 -8.65
C PHE A 619 22.45 19.85 -8.80
N SER A 620 21.88 19.66 -9.99
CA SER A 620 20.72 18.77 -10.17
C SER A 620 21.15 17.30 -10.23
N ARG A 621 22.22 17.00 -10.96
CA ARG A 621 22.68 15.63 -11.25
C ARG A 621 23.30 14.89 -10.06
N TYR A 622 24.18 15.55 -9.30
CA TYR A 622 24.95 14.88 -8.23
C TYR A 622 24.30 15.05 -6.86
N GLY A 623 23.31 14.18 -6.59
CA GLY A 623 22.54 14.18 -5.35
C GLY A 623 23.09 13.18 -4.35
N GLY A 624 23.95 13.65 -3.47
CA GLY A 624 24.19 13.02 -2.17
C GLY A 624 23.24 13.61 -1.15
#